data_AF-A0A2V9UKW7-F1
#
_entry.id   AF-A0A2V9UKW7-F1
#
_cell.length_a   1.000
_cell.length_b   1.000
_cell.length_c   1.000
_cell.angle_alpha   90.00
_cell.angle_beta   90.00
_cell.angle_gamma   90.00
#
_symmetry.space_group_name_H-M   'P 1'
#
loop_
_entity.id
_entity.type
_entity.pdbx_description
1 polymer ?
#
loop_
_entity_poly.entity_id
_entity_poly.type
_entity_poly.pdbx_seq_one_letter_code
_entity_poly.pdbx_strand_id
1 'polypeptide(L)'
;MPETGGDRKHPIFQDVQLRVISLTWAPARSSYFSSFEVFIAEKWLNKKESEFIKLVYEFLPYQQRLSEYGSKDLQVRRLRVTRDSTCDESLMEMAWPEGENGAPGSHHSGDGQVSTAADRNNALPCYRTTADDYRRAVSRSR
;
A
#
# COMPACT_ATOMS: atom_id res chain seq x y z
N MET A 1 -18.30 -3.55 35.85
CA MET A 1 -18.11 -3.22 34.43
C MET A 1 -16.61 -3.12 34.20
N PRO A 2 -15.95 -4.07 33.52
CA PRO A 2 -14.54 -3.93 33.21
C PRO A 2 -14.39 -3.15 31.90
N GLU A 3 -13.51 -2.15 31.93
CA GLU A 3 -13.12 -1.35 30.78
C GLU A 3 -12.28 -2.20 29.83
N THR A 4 -12.79 -2.47 28.63
CA THR A 4 -12.02 -3.09 27.56
C THR A 4 -11.04 -2.07 26.99
N GLY A 5 -9.86 -2.00 27.61
CA GLY A 5 -8.69 -1.33 27.06
C GLY A 5 -8.36 -1.94 25.70
N GLY A 6 -8.78 -1.25 24.63
CA GLY A 6 -8.39 -1.58 23.27
C GLY A 6 -6.88 -1.47 23.16
N ASP A 7 -6.23 -2.60 22.91
CA ASP A 7 -4.81 -2.71 22.62
C ASP A 7 -4.49 -1.80 21.43
N ARG A 8 -4.08 -0.56 21.71
CA ARG A 8 -3.60 0.38 20.70
C ARG A 8 -2.24 -0.14 20.24
N LYS A 9 -2.26 -1.15 19.37
CA LYS A 9 -1.08 -1.66 18.69
C LYS A 9 -0.52 -0.51 17.87
N HIS A 10 0.49 0.17 18.43
CA HIS A 10 1.08 1.32 17.78
C HIS A 10 1.63 0.87 16.42
N PRO A 11 1.36 1.59 15.34
CA PRO A 11 1.87 1.22 14.03
C PRO A 11 3.40 1.17 14.08
N ILE A 12 3.96 0.00 13.79
CA ILE A 12 5.42 -0.17 13.72
C ILE A 12 5.88 0.40 12.38
N PHE A 13 6.55 1.54 12.46
CA PHE A 13 7.11 2.20 11.29
C PHE A 13 8.46 1.61 10.92
N GLN A 14 8.68 1.45 9.63
CA GLN A 14 9.91 0.93 9.05
C GLN A 14 10.39 1.91 7.97
N ASP A 15 11.66 2.30 8.02
CA ASP A 15 12.28 3.09 6.95
C ASP A 15 12.92 2.14 5.94
N VAL A 16 12.30 1.99 4.78
CA VAL A 16 12.68 1.01 3.75
C VAL A 16 13.07 1.71 2.46
N GLN A 17 14.02 1.14 1.72
CA GLN A 17 14.33 1.62 0.38
C GLN A 17 13.34 1.01 -0.61
N LEU A 18 12.56 1.88 -1.26
CA LEU A 18 11.46 1.50 -2.15
C LEU A 18 11.57 2.17 -3.50
N ARG A 19 11.29 1.43 -4.56
CA ARG A 19 11.10 1.94 -5.92
C ARG A 19 9.67 1.64 -6.37
N VAL A 20 8.94 2.66 -6.80
CA VAL A 20 7.58 2.48 -7.32
C VAL A 20 7.67 2.03 -8.77
N ILE A 21 6.91 0.99 -9.14
CA ILE A 21 6.97 0.39 -10.48
C ILE A 21 5.73 0.77 -11.29
N SER A 22 4.54 0.46 -10.76
CA SER A 22 3.28 0.69 -11.47
C SER A 22 2.12 0.98 -10.50
N LEU A 23 1.16 1.77 -10.99
CA LEU A 23 -0.13 1.98 -10.34
C LEU A 23 -1.06 0.81 -10.67
N THR A 24 -1.59 0.13 -9.67
CA THR A 24 -2.53 -0.99 -9.85
C THR A 24 -3.97 -0.55 -9.64
N TRP A 25 -4.22 0.29 -8.65
CA TRP A 25 -5.58 0.73 -8.35
C TRP A 25 -5.59 2.13 -7.74
N ALA A 26 -6.46 2.99 -8.26
CA ALA A 26 -6.71 4.32 -7.71
C ALA A 26 -8.24 4.50 -7.60
N PRO A 27 -8.87 4.12 -6.47
CA PRO A 27 -10.29 4.32 -6.31
C PRO A 27 -10.65 5.80 -6.40
N ALA A 28 -11.77 6.10 -7.04
CA ALA A 28 -12.36 7.43 -7.01
C ALA A 28 -12.82 7.74 -5.58
N ARG A 29 -11.98 8.44 -4.81
CA ARG A 29 -12.23 9.02 -3.47
C ARG A 29 -13.26 8.26 -2.63
N SER A 30 -12.84 7.22 -1.89
CA SER A 30 -13.73 6.41 -1.08
C SER A 30 -13.98 6.91 0.35
N SER A 31 -13.41 8.06 0.76
CA SER A 31 -13.66 8.63 2.10
C SER A 31 -13.58 10.16 2.12
N TYR A 32 -14.36 10.79 3.02
CA TYR A 32 -14.42 12.25 3.20
C TYR A 32 -13.08 12.86 3.68
N PHE A 33 -12.23 12.05 4.30
CA PHE A 33 -11.01 12.53 4.95
C PHE A 33 -9.71 12.15 4.22
N SER A 34 -9.62 10.98 3.59
CA SER A 34 -8.41 10.57 2.86
C SER A 34 -8.75 9.75 1.61
N SER A 35 -7.86 9.82 0.63
CA SER A 35 -7.87 8.99 -0.57
C SER A 35 -6.61 8.14 -0.59
N PHE A 36 -6.61 7.09 -1.41
CA PHE A 36 -5.44 6.24 -1.55
C PHE A 36 -5.20 5.79 -2.98
N GLU A 37 -3.95 5.47 -3.27
CA GLU A 37 -3.50 4.83 -4.50
C GLU A 37 -2.71 3.57 -4.13
N VAL A 38 -2.92 2.49 -4.87
CA VAL A 38 -2.25 1.21 -4.69
C VAL A 38 -1.27 1.01 -5.84
N PHE A 39 -0.04 0.65 -5.48
CA PHE A 39 1.05 0.44 -6.41
C PHE A 39 1.71 -0.91 -6.18
N ILE A 40 2.30 -1.45 -7.25
CA ILE A 40 3.37 -2.44 -7.12
C ILE A 40 4.67 -1.66 -6.95
N ALA A 41 5.40 -1.98 -5.88
CA ALA A 41 6.69 -1.41 -5.59
C ALA A 41 7.72 -2.50 -5.30
N GLU A 42 8.99 -2.17 -5.51
CA GLU A 42 10.13 -3.01 -5.19
C GLU A 42 10.76 -2.51 -3.90
N LYS A 43 10.82 -3.36 -2.88
CA LYS A 43 11.46 -3.11 -1.59
C LYS A 43 12.80 -3.79 -1.55
N TRP A 44 13.84 -3.01 -1.26
CA TRP A 44 15.18 -3.53 -1.07
C TRP A 44 15.33 -4.05 0.36
N LEU A 45 15.60 -5.35 0.48
CA LEU A 45 15.94 -6.00 1.74
C LEU A 45 17.42 -5.78 2.06
N ASN A 46 18.26 -5.95 1.04
CA ASN A 46 19.71 -5.78 1.09
C ASN A 46 20.19 -5.14 -0.23
N LYS A 47 21.50 -4.89 -0.38
CA LYS A 47 22.06 -4.34 -1.64
C LYS A 47 21.88 -5.24 -2.88
N LYS A 48 21.47 -6.49 -2.70
CA LYS A 48 21.37 -7.52 -3.76
C LYS A 48 20.00 -8.17 -3.85
N GLU A 49 19.16 -8.00 -2.83
CA GLU A 49 17.89 -8.70 -2.71
C GLU A 49 16.78 -7.67 -2.62
N SER A 50 15.83 -7.79 -3.54
CA SER A 50 14.61 -7.03 -3.57
C SER A 50 13.40 -7.97 -3.57
N GLU A 51 12.32 -7.51 -2.96
CA GLU A 51 11.02 -8.16 -2.96
C GLU A 51 9.98 -7.23 -3.55
N PHE A 52 9.04 -7.78 -4.32
CA PHE A 52 7.85 -7.03 -4.72
C PHE A 52 6.91 -6.89 -3.53
N ILE A 53 6.33 -5.72 -3.39
CA ILE A 53 5.37 -5.39 -2.35
C ILE A 53 4.18 -4.65 -2.93
N LYS A 54 3.07 -4.71 -2.20
CA LYS A 54 1.92 -3.83 -2.41
C LYS A 54 2.12 -2.57 -1.58
N LEU A 55 2.18 -1.41 -2.23
CA LEU A 55 2.29 -0.12 -1.57
C LEU A 55 0.97 0.63 -1.64
N VAL A 56 0.38 0.92 -0.49
CA VAL A 56 -0.79 1.77 -0.36
C VAL A 56 -0.33 3.17 0.06
N TYR A 57 -0.54 4.13 -0.83
CA TYR A 57 -0.24 5.53 -0.63
C TYR A 57 -1.48 6.29 -0.20
N GLU A 58 -1.49 6.79 1.02
CA GLU A 58 -2.61 7.55 1.58
C GLU A 58 -2.33 9.06 1.53
N PHE A 59 -3.31 9.83 1.06
CA PHE A 59 -3.20 11.28 0.89
C PHE A 59 -4.52 12.00 1.13
N LEU A 60 -4.43 13.23 1.59
CA LEU A 60 -5.55 14.14 1.80
C LEU A 60 -5.88 14.87 0.47
N PRO A 61 -7.10 15.41 0.30
CA PRO A 61 -7.51 16.03 -0.97
C PRO A 61 -6.63 17.17 -1.51
N TYR A 62 -5.87 17.82 -0.63
CA TYR A 62 -4.94 18.92 -0.95
C TYR A 62 -3.49 18.47 -1.09
N GLN A 63 -3.20 17.20 -0.78
CA GLN A 63 -1.89 16.60 -0.95
C GLN A 63 -1.80 16.02 -2.37
N GLN A 64 -0.61 16.14 -2.96
CA GLN A 64 -0.32 15.62 -4.29
C GLN A 64 -0.39 14.09 -4.30
N ARG A 65 -0.95 13.52 -5.36
CA ARG A 65 -1.02 12.05 -5.54
C ARG A 65 0.36 11.49 -5.83
N LEU A 66 0.58 10.21 -5.54
CA LEU A 66 1.86 9.58 -5.86
C LEU A 66 2.05 9.48 -7.38
N SER A 67 0.97 9.22 -8.12
CA SER A 67 0.94 9.21 -9.59
C SER A 67 1.23 10.58 -10.24
N GLU A 68 1.03 11.67 -9.51
CA GLU A 68 1.31 13.04 -9.98
C GLU A 68 2.78 13.42 -9.78
N TYR A 69 3.56 12.65 -9.03
CA TYR A 69 5.01 12.84 -8.97
C TYR A 69 5.64 12.35 -10.28
N GLY A 70 6.59 13.12 -10.82
CA GLY A 70 7.26 12.78 -12.08
C GLY A 70 8.06 11.47 -11.98
N SER A 71 8.42 10.87 -13.11
CA SER A 71 9.15 9.59 -13.14
C SER A 71 10.49 9.62 -12.39
N LYS A 72 11.11 10.79 -12.25
CA LYS A 72 12.33 10.99 -11.43
C LYS A 72 12.06 10.82 -9.94
N ASP A 73 10.86 11.13 -9.50
CA ASP A 73 10.47 11.06 -8.11
C ASP A 73 10.08 9.64 -7.69
N LEU A 74 9.69 8.78 -8.64
CA LEU A 74 9.39 7.36 -8.39
C LEU A 74 10.64 6.46 -8.24
N GLN A 75 11.84 7.06 -8.18
CA GLN A 75 13.11 6.36 -7.93
C GLN A 75 13.19 5.71 -6.53
N VAL A 76 14.26 4.96 -6.29
CA VAL A 76 14.54 4.34 -4.98
C VAL A 76 14.64 5.41 -3.91
N ARG A 77 13.68 5.46 -2.98
CA ARG A 77 13.66 6.37 -1.83
C ARG A 77 13.65 5.61 -0.53
N ARG A 78 14.32 6.16 0.49
CA ARG A 78 14.14 5.71 1.87
C ARG A 78 12.84 6.28 2.42
N LEU A 79 11.79 5.48 2.37
CA LEU A 79 10.43 5.86 2.69
C LEU A 79 9.99 5.19 3.99
N ARG A 80 9.31 5.97 4.84
CA ARG A 80 8.68 5.47 6.05
C ARG A 80 7.38 4.78 5.68
N VAL A 81 7.25 3.51 6.08
CA VAL A 81 6.08 2.69 5.81
C VAL A 81 5.63 1.94 7.07
N THR A 82 4.41 1.44 7.04
CA THR A 82 3.84 0.55 8.05
C THR A 82 3.39 -0.74 7.39
N ARG A 83 3.80 -1.89 7.92
CA ARG A 83 3.34 -3.19 7.44
C ARG A 83 1.88 -3.40 7.84
N ASP A 84 1.04 -3.78 6.89
CA ASP A 84 -0.37 -4.09 7.13
C ASP A 84 -0.69 -5.46 6.53
N SER A 85 -0.70 -6.50 7.36
CA SER A 85 -0.96 -7.88 6.91
C SER A 85 -2.42 -8.13 6.53
N THR A 86 -3.32 -7.17 6.76
CA THR A 86 -4.74 -7.32 6.43
C THR A 86 -5.05 -7.01 4.97
N CYS A 87 -4.12 -6.37 4.26
CA CYS A 87 -4.26 -6.00 2.85
C CYS A 87 -3.29 -6.71 1.90
N ASP A 88 -2.64 -7.78 2.38
CA ASP A 88 -1.80 -8.64 1.53
C ASP A 88 -2.65 -9.23 0.40
N GLU A 89 -2.13 -9.15 -0.82
CA GLU A 89 -2.87 -9.51 -2.03
C GLU A 89 -1.90 -10.11 -3.05
N SER A 90 -2.34 -11.09 -3.83
CA SER A 90 -1.46 -11.72 -4.83
C SER A 90 -1.20 -10.79 -6.02
N LEU A 91 -0.04 -10.97 -6.65
CA LEU A 91 0.30 -10.20 -7.86
C LEU A 91 -0.70 -10.44 -9.00
N MET A 92 -1.25 -11.66 -9.13
CA MET A 92 -2.25 -11.99 -10.15
C MET A 92 -3.56 -11.22 -9.92
N GLU A 93 -4.06 -11.17 -8.69
CA GLU A 93 -5.28 -10.42 -8.35
C GLU A 93 -5.10 -8.92 -8.59
N MET A 94 -3.91 -8.37 -8.30
CA MET A 94 -3.60 -6.96 -8.59
C MET A 94 -3.40 -6.65 -10.08
N ALA A 95 -2.97 -7.62 -10.89
CA ALA A 95 -2.73 -7.44 -12.31
C ALA A 95 -4.01 -7.62 -13.15
N TRP A 96 -4.97 -8.39 -12.65
CA TRP A 96 -6.24 -8.66 -13.32
C TRP A 96 -7.40 -8.41 -12.34
N PRO A 97 -7.89 -7.16 -12.23
CA PRO A 97 -9.12 -6.90 -11.50
C PRO A 97 -10.27 -7.52 -12.30
N GLU A 98 -10.65 -8.75 -11.95
CA GLU A 98 -11.72 -9.47 -12.63
C GLU A 98 -13.05 -8.73 -12.35
N GLY A 99 -13.54 -7.98 -13.34
CA GLY A 99 -14.88 -7.40 -13.32
C GLY A 99 -14.93 -5.89 -13.51
N GLU A 100 -14.72 -5.44 -14.75
CA GLU A 100 -15.39 -4.27 -15.32
C GLU A 100 -16.91 -4.55 -15.29
N ASN A 101 -17.57 -4.40 -14.13
CA ASN A 101 -19.03 -4.31 -13.89
C ASN A 101 -19.34 -4.50 -12.38
N GLY A 102 -19.18 -3.47 -11.57
CA GLY A 102 -19.62 -3.49 -10.17
C GLY A 102 -19.60 -2.10 -9.54
N ALA A 103 -20.80 -1.59 -9.23
CA ALA A 103 -21.05 -0.30 -8.57
C ALA A 103 -20.23 -0.11 -7.27
N PRO A 104 -20.01 1.15 -6.81
CA PRO A 104 -19.10 1.44 -5.70
C PRO A 104 -19.73 1.00 -4.38
N GLY A 105 -19.18 -0.05 -3.77
CA GLY A 105 -19.57 -0.51 -2.45
C GLY A 105 -19.62 -2.02 -2.32
N SER A 106 -18.46 -2.68 -2.24
CA SER A 106 -18.37 -4.02 -1.67
C SER A 106 -17.22 -4.08 -0.68
N HIS A 107 -17.48 -3.54 0.52
CA HIS A 107 -17.00 -4.20 1.71
C HIS A 107 -17.66 -5.59 1.75
N HIS A 108 -16.94 -6.62 1.34
CA HIS A 108 -17.28 -7.99 1.69
C HIS A 108 -16.25 -8.50 2.69
N SER A 109 -16.51 -8.16 3.95
CA SER A 109 -16.16 -9.01 5.07
C SER A 109 -17.05 -10.25 5.00
N GLY A 110 -16.43 -11.42 4.86
CA GLY A 110 -17.05 -12.72 5.18
C GLY A 110 -17.79 -13.39 4.03
N ASP A 111 -17.05 -14.11 3.18
CA ASP A 111 -17.25 -15.56 3.11
C ASP A 111 -16.00 -16.24 2.56
N GLY A 112 -15.69 -17.41 3.11
CA GLY A 112 -14.38 -18.03 3.03
C GLY A 112 -13.95 -18.43 1.62
N GLN A 113 -13.14 -17.59 0.97
CA GLN A 113 -12.18 -18.11 0.01
C GLN A 113 -11.06 -18.73 0.85
N VAL A 114 -11.08 -20.06 0.97
CA VAL A 114 -9.96 -20.83 1.50
C VAL A 114 -8.74 -20.45 0.68
N SER A 115 -7.97 -19.48 1.17
CA SER A 115 -6.68 -19.13 0.61
C SER A 115 -5.86 -20.40 0.72
N THR A 116 -5.67 -21.07 -0.41
CA THR A 116 -4.80 -22.23 -0.43
C THR A 116 -3.44 -21.78 0.10
N ALA A 117 -2.76 -22.62 0.87
CA ALA A 117 -1.45 -22.26 1.41
C ALA A 117 -0.43 -21.88 0.31
N ALA A 118 -0.70 -22.24 -0.95
CA ALA A 118 0.06 -21.82 -2.13
C ALA A 118 -0.11 -20.33 -2.47
N ASP A 119 -1.33 -19.76 -2.38
CA ASP A 119 -1.56 -18.33 -2.64
C ASP A 119 -0.92 -17.43 -1.59
N ARG A 120 -0.88 -17.88 -0.32
CA ARG A 120 -0.19 -17.14 0.75
C ARG A 120 1.30 -17.00 0.52
N ASN A 121 1.92 -17.92 -0.24
CA ASN A 121 3.34 -17.84 -0.60
C ASN A 121 3.61 -16.86 -1.76
N ASN A 122 2.58 -16.50 -2.54
CA ASN A 122 2.67 -15.54 -3.65
C ASN A 122 2.01 -14.18 -3.34
N ALA A 123 1.46 -14.01 -2.14
CA ALA A 123 0.87 -12.76 -1.70
C ALA A 123 1.96 -11.70 -1.51
N LEU A 124 1.76 -10.54 -2.14
CA LEU A 124 2.67 -9.41 -1.99
C LEU A 124 2.44 -8.78 -0.61
N PRO A 125 3.49 -8.66 0.23
CA PRO A 125 3.37 -7.99 1.51
C PRO A 125 2.88 -6.56 1.34
N CYS A 126 1.80 -6.21 2.03
CA CYS A 126 1.20 -4.89 1.95
C CYS A 126 1.84 -3.94 2.96
N TYR A 127 2.22 -2.77 2.46
CA TYR A 127 2.79 -1.66 3.21
C TYR A 127 2.02 -0.38 2.93
N ARG A 128 1.82 0.41 3.97
CA ARG A 128 1.13 1.70 3.91
C ARG A 128 2.12 2.83 4.11
N THR A 129 1.92 3.92 3.39
CA THR A 129 2.68 5.16 3.56
C THR A 129 1.76 6.36 3.39
N THR A 130 2.20 7.53 3.82
CA THR A 130 1.44 8.77 3.71
C THR A 130 2.10 9.74 2.76
N ALA A 131 1.32 10.68 2.22
CA ALA A 131 1.86 11.77 1.42
C ALA A 131 2.89 12.63 2.17
N ASP A 132 2.71 12.80 3.49
CA ASP A 132 3.68 13.53 4.31
C ASP A 132 5.00 12.78 4.45
N ASP A 133 4.96 11.45 4.61
CA ASP A 133 6.16 10.61 4.64
C ASP A 133 6.88 10.61 3.30
N TYR A 134 6.13 10.54 2.20
CA TYR A 134 6.69 10.61 0.87
C TYR A 134 7.32 11.97 0.57
N ARG A 135 6.64 13.07 0.88
CA ARG A 135 7.18 14.43 0.73
C ARG A 135 8.46 14.61 1.55
N ARG A 136 8.51 14.07 2.78
CA ARG A 136 9.73 14.04 3.59
C ARG A 136 10.85 13.25 2.91
N ALA A 137 10.56 12.08 2.36
CA ALA A 137 11.54 11.29 1.62
C ALA A 137 12.05 12.03 0.37
N VAL A 138 11.17 12.77 -0.33
CA VAL A 138 11.53 13.60 -1.49
C VAL A 138 12.45 14.75 -1.13
N SER A 139 12.16 15.44 -0.03
CA SER A 139 12.97 16.55 0.43
C SER A 139 14.39 16.15 0.87
N ARG A 140 14.61 14.88 1.26
CA ARG A 140 15.90 14.36 1.72
C ARG A 140 16.80 13.85 0.60
N SER A 141 16.25 13.58 -0.58
CA SER A 141 17.01 13.09 -1.73
C SER A 141 17.52 14.21 -2.64
N ARG A 142 17.14 15.46 -2.36
CA ARG A 142 17.57 16.67 -3.06
C ARG A 142 18.72 17.32 -2.30
#